data_AF-A0A7C4FME7-F1
#
_entry.id   AF-A0A7C4FME7-F1
#
_cell.length_a   1.000
_cell.length_b   1.000
_cell.length_c   1.000
_cell.angle_alpha   90.00
_cell.angle_beta   90.00
_cell.angle_gamma   90.00
#
_symmetry.space_group_name_H-M   'P 1'
#
loop_
_entity.id
_entity.type
_entity.pdbx_description
1 polymer ?
#
loop_
_entity_poly.entity_id
_entity_poly.type
_entity_poly.pdbx_seq_one_letter_code
_entity_poly.pdbx_strand_id
1 'polypeptide(L)'
;MKLKTALISVSDKRGISELGRFLAEMGVEILSSGGTARFLSSEGIKVTEVSQYTGFPEILDGRVKTLHPLIHGGILAKRDEPNHLEEIKRHNIKLIDLVVVNLYPFVETVSKGASLKEAIEQIDIGGPTLVRAAAKNFHYVTVLVDPKDYPRVMKEIKEKGEVSLGTRFELAKKAFWHVYEYDKAIAQYFEKVEVEP
;
A
#
# COMPACT_ATOMS: atom_id res chain seq x y z
N MET A 1 16.69 -8.56 4.77
CA MET A 1 16.82 -7.17 4.33
C MET A 1 16.37 -6.23 5.43
N LYS A 2 17.23 -5.28 5.84
CA LYS A 2 16.86 -4.23 6.81
C LYS A 2 15.86 -3.25 6.18
N LEU A 3 14.74 -3.00 6.86
CA LEU A 3 13.74 -2.01 6.43
C LEU A 3 14.32 -0.59 6.57
N LYS A 4 14.20 0.21 5.51
CA LYS A 4 14.59 1.62 5.45
C LYS A 4 13.43 2.52 5.09
N THR A 5 12.53 2.06 4.21
CA THR A 5 11.39 2.87 3.74
C THR A 5 10.10 2.05 3.76
N ALA A 6 9.03 2.62 4.33
CA ALA A 6 7.68 2.08 4.28
C ALA A 6 6.74 3.02 3.52
N LEU A 7 5.87 2.47 2.67
CA LEU A 7 4.75 3.17 2.06
C LEU A 7 3.46 2.74 2.75
N ILE A 8 2.74 3.68 3.35
CA ILE A 8 1.50 3.41 4.08
C ILE A 8 0.34 4.18 3.42
N SER A 9 -0.64 3.46 2.88
CA SER A 9 -1.86 4.02 2.30
C SER A 9 -3.05 3.15 2.65
N VAL A 10 -3.72 3.46 3.76
CA VAL A 10 -4.82 2.65 4.31
C VAL A 10 -6.12 3.45 4.36
N SER A 11 -7.25 2.81 4.08
CA SER A 11 -8.59 3.33 4.37
C SER A 11 -8.94 3.09 5.84
N ASP A 12 -8.81 1.86 6.31
CA ASP A 12 -8.99 1.46 7.70
C ASP A 12 -7.74 1.77 8.53
N LYS A 13 -7.88 2.60 9.57
CA LYS A 13 -6.79 3.08 10.43
C LYS A 13 -6.51 2.18 11.64
N ARG A 14 -7.20 1.06 11.81
CA ARG A 14 -6.97 0.16 12.97
C ARG A 14 -5.50 -0.27 13.03
N GLY A 15 -4.89 -0.08 14.20
CA GLY A 15 -3.50 -0.46 14.48
C GLY A 15 -2.42 0.37 13.76
N ILE A 16 -2.78 1.33 12.90
CA ILE A 16 -1.76 2.01 12.08
C ILE A 16 -0.89 2.97 12.90
N SER A 17 -1.42 3.59 13.96
CA SER A 17 -0.60 4.41 14.85
C SER A 17 0.47 3.60 15.57
N GLU A 18 0.14 2.39 16.01
CA GLU A 18 1.09 1.47 16.66
C GLU A 18 2.19 1.05 15.68
N LEU A 19 1.80 0.60 14.48
CA LEU A 19 2.74 0.25 13.42
C LEU A 19 3.62 1.44 13.02
N GLY A 20 3.04 2.62 12.87
CA GLY A 20 3.76 3.85 12.50
C GLY A 20 4.78 4.27 13.55
N ARG A 21 4.43 4.22 14.84
CA ARG A 21 5.38 4.47 15.94
C ARG A 21 6.52 3.46 15.96
N PHE A 22 6.19 2.17 15.83
CA PHE A 22 7.21 1.11 15.75
C PHE A 22 8.19 1.34 14.59
N LEU A 23 7.69 1.66 13.40
CA LEU A 23 8.52 1.94 12.24
C LEU A 23 9.41 3.18 12.46
N ALA A 24 8.87 4.23 13.05
CA ALA A 24 9.63 5.44 13.38
C ALA A 24 10.75 5.16 14.41
N GLU A 25 10.48 4.36 15.45
CA GLU A 25 11.48 3.92 16.43
C GLU A 25 12.61 3.10 15.79
N MET A 26 12.29 2.32 14.75
CA MET A 26 13.28 1.58 13.96
C MET A 26 14.05 2.46 12.96
N GLY A 27 13.76 3.77 12.90
CA GLY A 27 14.38 4.71 11.96
C GLY A 27 13.94 4.50 10.51
N VAL A 28 12.77 3.89 10.29
CA VAL A 28 12.20 3.69 8.95
C VAL A 28 11.56 4.99 8.48
N GLU A 29 11.90 5.43 7.28
CA GLU A 29 11.22 6.55 6.62
C GLU A 29 9.82 6.12 6.19
N ILE A 30 8.80 6.90 6.57
CA ILE A 30 7.41 6.61 6.23
C ILE A 30 6.96 7.56 5.12
N LEU A 31 6.66 6.99 3.95
CA LEU A 31 5.90 7.64 2.88
C LEU A 31 4.41 7.36 3.09
N SER A 32 3.54 8.34 2.92
CA SER A 32 2.11 8.12 3.13
C SER A 32 1.19 8.97 2.23
N SER A 33 0.02 8.43 1.89
CA SER A 33 -1.01 9.11 1.09
C SER A 33 -1.85 10.06 1.94
N GLY A 34 -2.42 11.13 1.35
CA GLY A 34 -2.94 12.30 2.08
C GLY A 34 -3.76 12.01 3.35
N GLY A 35 -4.84 11.22 3.26
CA GLY A 35 -5.66 10.89 4.43
C GLY A 35 -4.94 10.05 5.50
N THR A 36 -3.97 9.23 5.11
CA THR A 36 -3.14 8.45 6.03
C THR A 36 -2.02 9.29 6.64
N ALA A 37 -1.39 10.15 5.84
CA ALA A 37 -0.34 11.05 6.28
C ALA A 37 -0.85 12.01 7.36
N ARG A 38 -2.04 12.59 7.15
CA ARG A 38 -2.69 13.46 8.14
C ARG A 38 -2.95 12.74 9.47
N PHE A 39 -3.50 11.52 9.41
CA PHE A 39 -3.77 10.71 10.60
C PHE A 39 -2.50 10.37 11.38
N LEU A 40 -1.45 9.92 10.69
CA LEU A 40 -0.16 9.60 11.33
C LEU A 40 0.51 10.87 11.90
N SER A 41 0.42 11.99 11.19
CA SER A 41 0.97 13.27 11.67
C SER A 41 0.24 13.78 12.92
N SER A 42 -1.09 13.62 13.00
CA SER A 42 -1.84 13.99 14.21
C SER A 42 -1.49 13.14 15.43
N GLU A 43 -0.93 11.94 15.21
CA GLU A 43 -0.41 11.05 16.25
C GLU A 43 1.07 11.32 16.60
N GLY A 44 1.65 12.40 16.08
CA GLY A 44 3.05 12.78 16.30
C GLY A 44 4.07 11.95 15.51
N ILE A 45 3.62 11.15 14.54
CA ILE A 45 4.50 10.30 13.73
C ILE A 45 4.97 11.09 12.51
N LYS A 46 6.30 11.20 12.36
CA LYS A 46 6.90 11.88 11.20
C LYS A 46 6.64 11.07 9.93
N VAL A 47 6.00 11.71 8.94
CA VAL A 47 5.72 11.14 7.63
C VAL A 47 6.09 12.12 6.52
N THR A 48 6.49 11.59 5.38
CA THR A 48 6.63 12.34 4.13
C THR A 48 5.42 12.05 3.27
N GLU A 49 4.70 13.08 2.82
CA GLU A 49 3.58 12.87 1.91
C GLU A 49 4.07 12.35 0.55
N VAL A 50 3.29 11.46 -0.08
CA VAL A 50 3.60 10.95 -1.42
C VAL A 50 3.71 12.09 -2.44
N SER A 51 2.88 13.13 -2.33
CA SER A 51 2.94 14.32 -3.19
C SER A 51 4.26 15.07 -3.04
N GLN A 52 4.74 15.23 -1.81
CA GLN A 52 6.05 15.84 -1.52
C GLN A 52 7.20 15.00 -2.09
N TYR A 53 7.15 13.68 -1.94
CA TYR A 53 8.19 12.79 -2.46
C TYR A 53 8.19 12.75 -4.00
N THR A 54 7.01 12.67 -4.61
CA THR A 54 6.89 12.54 -6.07
C THR A 54 7.03 13.86 -6.81
N GLY A 55 6.80 14.98 -6.12
CA GLY A 55 6.68 16.30 -6.73
C GLY A 55 5.38 16.50 -7.52
N PHE A 56 4.44 15.56 -7.43
CA PHE A 56 3.17 15.60 -8.15
C PHE A 56 1.99 15.63 -7.17
N PRO A 57 1.06 16.58 -7.31
CA PRO A 57 -0.08 16.69 -6.40
C PRO A 57 -1.08 15.56 -6.59
N GLU A 58 -1.93 15.36 -5.59
CA GLU A 58 -3.14 14.56 -5.74
C GLU A 58 -4.12 15.29 -6.68
N ILE A 59 -4.63 14.60 -7.70
CA ILE A 59 -5.55 15.15 -8.71
C ILE A 59 -6.81 14.29 -8.87
N LEU A 60 -7.82 14.83 -9.56
CA LEU A 60 -9.07 14.14 -9.88
C LEU A 60 -9.76 13.57 -8.63
N ASP A 61 -9.92 14.42 -7.61
CA ASP A 61 -10.56 14.08 -6.33
C ASP A 61 -9.96 12.85 -5.63
N GLY A 62 -8.65 12.67 -5.77
CA GLY A 62 -7.91 11.60 -5.12
C GLY A 62 -7.84 10.27 -5.87
N ARG A 63 -8.38 10.23 -7.09
CA ARG A 63 -8.27 9.09 -8.00
C ARG A 63 -6.83 8.84 -8.44
N VAL A 64 -6.01 9.88 -8.58
CA VAL A 64 -4.60 9.77 -8.97
C VAL A 64 -3.71 10.42 -7.92
N LYS A 65 -3.05 9.56 -7.13
CA LYS A 65 -2.14 9.95 -6.03
C LYS A 65 -0.85 9.14 -5.98
N THR A 66 -0.93 7.81 -6.16
CA THR A 66 0.21 6.89 -6.00
C THR A 66 0.65 6.23 -7.29
N LEU A 67 -0.07 6.44 -8.39
CA LEU A 67 0.23 5.91 -9.72
C LEU A 67 1.39 6.67 -10.36
N HIS A 68 2.58 6.53 -9.77
CA HIS A 68 3.77 7.30 -10.15
C HIS A 68 5.01 6.41 -10.26
N PRO A 69 5.91 6.63 -11.25
CA PRO A 69 7.14 5.85 -11.42
C PRO A 69 8.06 5.86 -10.19
N LEU A 70 8.15 6.99 -9.47
CA LEU A 70 8.96 7.06 -8.24
C LEU A 70 8.45 6.15 -7.11
N ILE A 71 7.17 5.80 -7.12
CA ILE A 71 6.56 4.85 -6.17
C ILE A 71 6.75 3.43 -6.70
N HIS A 72 6.28 3.15 -7.92
CA HIS A 72 6.29 1.79 -8.46
C HIS A 72 7.69 1.29 -8.78
N GLY A 73 8.62 2.16 -9.22
CA GLY A 73 10.03 1.81 -9.37
C GLY A 73 10.68 1.43 -8.05
N GLY A 74 10.36 2.16 -6.97
CA GLY A 74 10.83 1.86 -5.62
C GLY A 74 10.34 0.50 -5.09
N ILE A 75 9.15 0.08 -5.51
CA ILE A 75 8.56 -1.22 -5.15
C ILE A 75 9.07 -2.35 -6.06
N LEU A 76 9.15 -2.13 -7.38
CA LEU A 76 9.34 -3.19 -8.39
C LEU A 76 10.79 -3.47 -8.77
N ALA A 77 11.75 -2.65 -8.33
CA ALA A 77 13.16 -2.90 -8.63
C ALA A 77 13.61 -4.27 -8.09
N LYS A 78 14.17 -5.09 -8.99
CA LYS A 78 14.94 -6.28 -8.61
C LYS A 78 16.26 -5.80 -8.03
N ARG A 79 16.55 -6.18 -6.79
CA ARG A 79 17.70 -5.63 -6.05
C ARG A 79 18.98 -6.44 -6.23
N ASP A 80 18.89 -7.57 -6.90
CA ASP A 80 20.01 -8.40 -7.36
C ASP A 80 20.37 -8.16 -8.83
N GLU A 81 19.64 -7.28 -9.52
CA GLU A 81 19.88 -6.90 -10.92
C GLU A 81 20.62 -5.56 -10.99
N PRO A 82 21.90 -5.52 -11.39
CA PRO A 82 22.69 -4.29 -11.42
C PRO A 82 22.05 -3.19 -12.25
N ASN A 83 21.48 -3.53 -13.41
CA ASN A 83 20.82 -2.57 -14.29
C ASN A 83 19.67 -1.85 -13.58
N HIS A 84 18.82 -2.56 -12.83
CA HIS A 84 17.73 -1.94 -12.08
C HIS A 84 18.26 -0.97 -11.02
N LEU A 85 19.34 -1.33 -10.31
CA LEU A 85 19.92 -0.45 -9.30
C LEU A 85 20.55 0.82 -9.90
N GLU A 86 21.11 0.73 -11.10
CA GLU A 86 21.58 1.90 -11.86
C GLU A 86 20.42 2.82 -12.23
N GLU A 87 19.30 2.28 -12.72
CA GLU A 87 18.11 3.08 -13.03
C GLU A 87 17.55 3.77 -11.78
N ILE A 88 17.46 3.04 -10.67
CA ILE A 88 17.01 3.57 -9.38
C ILE A 88 17.87 4.76 -8.96
N LYS A 89 19.20 4.63 -9.06
CA LYS A 89 20.13 5.73 -8.76
C LYS A 89 19.97 6.89 -9.73
N ARG A 90 19.94 6.62 -11.04
CA ARG A 90 19.84 7.64 -12.11
C ARG A 90 18.58 8.49 -11.99
N HIS A 91 17.47 7.88 -11.57
CA HIS A 91 16.18 8.55 -11.42
C HIS A 91 15.89 9.01 -9.98
N ASN A 92 16.86 8.92 -9.07
CA ASN A 92 16.72 9.29 -7.65
C ASN A 92 15.52 8.62 -6.96
N ILE A 93 15.25 7.35 -7.30
CA ILE A 93 14.13 6.60 -6.75
C ILE A 93 14.54 6.01 -5.39
N LYS A 94 13.68 6.17 -4.38
CA LYS A 94 13.83 5.47 -3.11
C LYS A 94 13.31 4.04 -3.24
N LEU A 95 14.12 3.06 -2.82
CA LEU A 95 13.63 1.69 -2.65
C LEU A 95 12.61 1.66 -1.49
N ILE A 96 11.54 0.89 -1.69
CA ILE A 96 10.45 0.70 -0.73
C ILE A 96 10.50 -0.74 -0.23
N ASP A 97 10.58 -0.93 1.08
CA ASP A 97 10.80 -2.22 1.74
C ASP A 97 9.53 -2.83 2.31
N LEU A 98 8.59 -1.96 2.69
CA LEU A 98 7.32 -2.32 3.28
C LEU A 98 6.20 -1.52 2.60
N VAL A 99 5.14 -2.20 2.17
CA VAL A 99 3.94 -1.59 1.61
C VAL A 99 2.76 -2.01 2.47
N VAL A 100 2.09 -1.04 3.10
CA VAL A 100 0.92 -1.25 3.97
C VAL A 100 -0.29 -0.60 3.32
N VAL A 101 -1.20 -1.42 2.82
CA VAL A 101 -2.36 -0.96 2.05
C VAL A 101 -3.57 -1.81 2.37
N ASN A 102 -4.66 -1.19 2.82
CA ASN A 102 -5.98 -1.81 2.79
C ASN A 102 -6.90 -0.97 1.90
N LEU A 103 -7.79 -1.66 1.19
CA LEU A 103 -8.58 -1.09 0.10
C LEU A 103 -9.79 -0.33 0.61
N TYR A 104 -10.41 0.46 -0.27
CA TYR A 104 -11.66 1.14 0.03
C TYR A 104 -12.77 0.12 0.36
N PRO A 105 -13.73 0.47 1.23
CA PRO A 105 -14.77 -0.44 1.69
C PRO A 105 -15.88 -0.64 0.65
N PHE A 106 -15.52 -1.06 -0.58
CA PHE A 106 -16.45 -1.28 -1.69
C PHE A 106 -17.57 -2.26 -1.29
N VAL A 107 -17.19 -3.43 -0.77
CA VAL A 107 -18.15 -4.49 -0.36
C VAL A 107 -19.13 -3.96 0.69
N GLU A 108 -18.64 -3.22 1.69
CA GLU A 108 -19.49 -2.64 2.73
C GLU A 108 -20.44 -1.59 2.15
N THR A 109 -19.95 -0.77 1.21
CA THR A 109 -20.74 0.28 0.57
C THR A 109 -21.87 -0.28 -0.27
N VAL A 110 -21.59 -1.25 -1.14
CA VAL A 110 -22.65 -1.86 -1.98
C VAL A 110 -23.63 -2.70 -1.17
N SER A 111 -23.19 -3.29 -0.05
CA SER A 111 -24.08 -4.03 0.86
C SER A 111 -25.09 -3.13 1.58
N LYS A 112 -24.84 -1.81 1.65
CA LYS A 112 -25.75 -0.81 2.24
C LYS A 112 -26.72 -0.19 1.21
N GLY A 113 -26.76 -0.73 -0.02
CA GLY A 113 -27.67 -0.25 -1.06
C GLY A 113 -27.20 1.01 -1.78
N ALA A 114 -25.87 1.22 -1.88
CA ALA A 114 -25.30 2.33 -2.61
C ALA A 114 -25.73 2.36 -4.08
N SER A 115 -25.96 3.58 -4.60
CA SER A 115 -26.16 3.83 -6.03
C SER A 115 -24.93 3.47 -6.85
N LEU A 116 -25.10 3.28 -8.17
CA LEU A 116 -23.98 3.01 -9.09
C LEU A 116 -22.89 4.09 -8.99
N LYS A 117 -23.27 5.36 -8.89
CA LYS A 117 -22.34 6.48 -8.76
C LYS A 117 -21.51 6.37 -7.47
N GLU A 118 -22.17 6.08 -6.35
CA GLU A 118 -21.48 5.91 -5.05
C GLU A 118 -20.57 4.67 -5.06
N ALA A 119 -21.01 3.58 -5.67
CA ALA A 119 -20.19 2.37 -5.82
C ALA A 119 -18.94 2.63 -6.67
N ILE A 120 -19.06 3.37 -7.78
CA ILE A 120 -17.94 3.73 -8.66
C ILE A 120 -16.87 4.54 -7.89
N GLU A 121 -17.27 5.48 -7.03
CA GLU A 121 -16.30 6.26 -6.22
C GLU A 121 -15.58 5.42 -5.17
N GLN A 122 -16.10 4.24 -4.83
CA GLN A 122 -15.47 3.30 -3.91
C GLN A 122 -14.55 2.27 -4.60
N ILE A 123 -14.42 2.31 -5.92
CA ILE A 123 -13.48 1.47 -6.67
C ILE A 123 -12.08 2.08 -6.56
N ASP A 124 -11.21 1.41 -5.81
CA ASP A 124 -9.82 1.81 -5.62
C ASP A 124 -8.95 1.31 -6.78
N ILE A 125 -8.25 2.22 -7.44
CA ILE A 125 -7.28 1.89 -8.51
C ILE A 125 -5.85 1.83 -7.95
N GLY A 126 -5.50 2.78 -7.09
CA GLY A 126 -4.15 2.91 -6.55
C GLY A 126 -3.81 1.77 -5.60
N GLY A 127 -4.74 1.43 -4.70
CA GLY A 127 -4.60 0.38 -3.70
C GLY A 127 -4.24 -0.97 -4.31
N PRO A 128 -5.07 -1.56 -5.19
CA PRO A 128 -4.77 -2.85 -5.82
C PRO A 128 -3.46 -2.81 -6.63
N THR A 129 -3.15 -1.70 -7.29
CA THR A 129 -1.89 -1.54 -8.04
C THR A 129 -0.67 -1.60 -7.11
N LEU A 130 -0.69 -0.91 -5.97
CA LEU A 130 0.37 -0.98 -4.96
C LEU A 130 0.52 -2.38 -4.38
N VAL A 131 -0.60 -3.01 -4.02
CA VAL A 131 -0.65 -4.36 -3.44
C VAL A 131 -0.04 -5.39 -4.40
N ARG A 132 -0.48 -5.39 -5.67
CA ARG A 132 0.04 -6.29 -6.70
C ARG A 132 1.53 -6.07 -6.97
N ALA A 133 1.99 -4.81 -7.01
CA ALA A 133 3.39 -4.49 -7.23
C ALA A 133 4.28 -5.04 -6.09
N ALA A 134 3.86 -4.83 -4.84
CA ALA A 134 4.60 -5.30 -3.68
C ALA A 134 4.58 -6.84 -3.57
N ALA A 135 3.42 -7.46 -3.77
CA ALA A 135 3.27 -8.92 -3.74
C ALA A 135 4.09 -9.60 -4.86
N LYS A 136 4.13 -9.02 -6.07
CA LYS A 136 4.99 -9.49 -7.16
C LYS A 136 6.46 -9.49 -6.75
N ASN A 137 6.91 -8.48 -6.02
CA ASN A 137 8.32 -8.30 -5.65
C ASN A 137 8.64 -8.79 -4.21
N PHE A 138 7.96 -9.83 -3.74
CA PHE A 138 8.07 -10.34 -2.35
C PHE A 138 9.48 -10.78 -1.94
N HIS A 139 10.40 -11.02 -2.88
CA HIS A 139 11.80 -11.28 -2.57
C HIS A 139 12.43 -10.11 -1.80
N TYR A 140 11.99 -8.87 -2.08
CA TYR A 140 12.53 -7.65 -1.48
C TYR A 140 11.50 -6.79 -0.76
N VAL A 141 10.20 -6.97 -1.00
CA VAL A 141 9.17 -6.10 -0.43
C VAL A 141 8.22 -6.93 0.44
N THR A 142 7.98 -6.45 1.66
CA THR A 142 6.91 -6.98 2.51
C THR A 142 5.62 -6.23 2.18
N VAL A 143 4.52 -6.95 1.96
CA VAL A 143 3.20 -6.36 1.75
C VAL A 143 2.29 -6.68 2.94
N LEU A 144 1.53 -5.71 3.43
CA LEU A 144 0.57 -5.86 4.52
C LEU A 144 -0.79 -5.33 4.07
N VAL A 145 -1.78 -6.21 3.99
CA VAL A 145 -3.16 -5.87 3.58
C VAL A 145 -4.20 -5.92 4.68
N ASP A 146 -3.83 -6.43 5.86
CA ASP A 146 -4.73 -6.68 6.98
C ASP A 146 -4.05 -6.27 8.30
N PRO A 147 -4.67 -5.40 9.11
CA PRO A 147 -4.15 -5.03 10.43
C PRO A 147 -3.81 -6.20 11.36
N LYS A 148 -4.47 -7.36 11.19
CA LYS A 148 -4.18 -8.57 11.98
C LYS A 148 -2.76 -9.09 11.81
N ASP A 149 -2.10 -8.76 10.70
CA ASP A 149 -0.72 -9.21 10.45
C ASP A 149 0.33 -8.27 11.05
N TYR A 150 -0.04 -7.06 11.48
CA TYR A 150 0.91 -6.07 12.00
C TYR A 150 1.71 -6.60 13.20
N PRO A 151 1.09 -7.20 14.25
CA PRO A 151 1.84 -7.67 15.41
C PRO A 151 2.90 -8.73 15.06
N ARG A 152 2.55 -9.67 14.16
CA ARG A 152 3.49 -10.71 13.70
C ARG A 152 4.67 -10.10 12.96
N VAL A 153 4.43 -9.15 12.06
CA VAL A 153 5.49 -8.51 11.28
C VAL A 153 6.38 -7.63 12.16
N MET A 154 5.79 -6.85 13.07
CA MET A 154 6.56 -6.06 14.04
C MET A 154 7.45 -6.95 14.91
N LYS A 155 6.93 -8.10 15.36
CA LYS A 155 7.69 -9.09 16.13
C LYS A 155 8.89 -9.61 15.34
N GLU A 156 8.70 -10.04 14.09
CA GLU A 156 9.81 -10.51 13.24
C GLU A 156 10.88 -9.42 13.03
N ILE A 157 10.46 -8.19 12.73
CA ILE A 157 11.40 -7.06 12.55
C ILE A 157 12.18 -6.80 13.83
N LYS A 158 11.53 -6.83 15.01
CA LYS A 158 12.18 -6.60 16.29
C LYS A 158 13.19 -7.69 16.65
N GLU A 159 12.87 -8.95 16.38
CA GLU A 159 13.70 -10.10 16.74
C GLU A 159 14.85 -10.33 15.75
N LYS A 160 14.61 -10.10 14.46
CA LYS A 160 15.53 -10.51 13.37
C LYS A 160 16.10 -9.34 12.58
N GLY A 161 15.58 -8.13 12.77
CA GLY A 161 15.92 -6.95 11.97
C GLY A 161 15.29 -6.96 10.56
N GLU A 162 14.53 -8.00 10.22
CA GLU A 162 13.90 -8.21 8.93
C GLU A 162 12.69 -9.13 9.02
N VAL A 163 11.81 -9.06 8.02
CA VAL A 163 10.77 -10.06 7.81
C VAL A 163 11.39 -11.23 7.04
N SER A 164 11.10 -12.47 7.40
CA SER A 164 11.66 -13.62 6.68
C SER A 164 11.11 -13.76 5.26
N LEU A 165 11.85 -14.41 4.35
CA LEU A 165 11.37 -14.67 2.99
C LEU A 165 10.07 -15.51 2.99
N GLY A 166 9.98 -16.50 3.88
CA GLY A 166 8.77 -17.31 4.07
C GLY A 166 7.55 -16.46 4.43
N THR A 167 7.70 -15.58 5.43
CA THR A 167 6.63 -14.64 5.81
C THR A 167 6.27 -13.69 4.67
N ARG A 168 7.25 -13.14 3.93
CA ARG A 168 6.95 -12.30 2.77
C ARG A 168 6.16 -13.03 1.69
N PHE A 169 6.49 -14.30 1.42
CA PHE A 169 5.75 -15.10 0.45
C PHE A 169 4.32 -15.42 0.92
N GLU A 170 4.12 -15.73 2.20
CA GLU A 170 2.78 -15.91 2.78
C GLU A 170 1.93 -14.64 2.63
N LEU A 171 2.50 -13.48 2.97
CA LEU A 171 1.83 -12.19 2.84
C LEU A 171 1.54 -11.84 1.38
N ALA A 172 2.43 -12.18 0.45
CA ALA A 172 2.20 -12.00 -0.99
C ALA A 172 1.03 -12.85 -1.50
N LYS A 173 0.91 -14.11 -1.07
CA LYS A 173 -0.27 -14.96 -1.37
C LYS A 173 -1.55 -14.32 -0.85
N LYS A 174 -1.55 -13.87 0.41
CA LYS A 174 -2.69 -13.17 1.03
C LYS A 174 -3.06 -11.91 0.26
N ALA A 175 -2.07 -11.12 -0.17
CA ALA A 175 -2.26 -9.90 -0.94
C ALA A 175 -2.92 -10.15 -2.31
N PHE A 176 -2.46 -11.16 -3.07
CA PHE A 176 -3.12 -11.51 -4.33
C PHE A 176 -4.55 -12.03 -4.13
N TRP A 177 -4.79 -12.82 -3.09
CA TRP A 177 -6.14 -13.26 -2.73
C TRP A 177 -7.05 -12.08 -2.36
N HIS A 178 -6.53 -11.11 -1.61
CA HIS A 178 -7.27 -9.91 -1.22
C HIS A 178 -7.70 -9.08 -2.44
N VAL A 179 -6.82 -8.90 -3.42
CA VAL A 179 -7.16 -8.20 -4.67
C VAL A 179 -8.16 -9.01 -5.51
N TYR A 180 -7.99 -10.34 -5.59
CA TYR A 180 -8.94 -11.20 -6.29
C TYR A 180 -10.37 -11.09 -5.73
N GLU A 181 -10.55 -11.16 -4.40
CA GLU A 181 -11.87 -11.02 -3.79
C GLU A 181 -12.45 -9.61 -3.98
N TYR A 182 -11.59 -8.58 -4.00
CA TYR A 182 -12.00 -7.21 -4.28
C TYR A 182 -12.53 -7.04 -5.72
N ASP A 183 -11.77 -7.50 -6.71
CA ASP A 183 -12.15 -7.42 -8.12
C ASP A 183 -13.41 -8.26 -8.41
N LYS A 184 -13.51 -9.45 -7.80
CA LYS A 184 -14.69 -10.31 -7.88
C LYS A 184 -15.93 -9.60 -7.35
N ALA A 185 -15.83 -8.89 -6.21
CA ALA A 185 -16.97 -8.15 -5.66
C ALA A 185 -17.44 -7.03 -6.60
N ILE A 186 -16.51 -6.32 -7.24
CA ILE A 186 -16.82 -5.28 -8.23
C ILE A 186 -17.54 -5.90 -9.44
N ALA A 187 -17.00 -6.98 -10.00
CA ALA A 187 -17.61 -7.66 -11.14
C ALA A 187 -19.04 -8.13 -10.83
N GLN A 188 -19.24 -8.78 -9.68
CA GLN A 188 -20.56 -9.23 -9.23
C GLN A 188 -21.55 -8.09 -8.98
N TYR A 189 -21.07 -6.91 -8.61
CA TYR A 189 -21.93 -5.73 -8.49
C TYR A 189 -22.34 -5.21 -9.88
N PHE A 190 -21.39 -5.10 -10.82
CA PHE A 190 -21.66 -4.66 -12.19
C PHE A 190 -22.61 -5.59 -12.95
N GLU A 191 -22.63 -6.90 -12.67
CA GLU A 191 -23.63 -7.82 -13.25
C GLU A 191 -25.08 -7.53 -12.80
N LYS A 192 -25.27 -6.79 -11.70
CA LYS A 192 -26.59 -6.54 -11.09
C LYS A 192 -27.13 -5.15 -11.38
N VAL A 193 -26.36 -4.29 -12.03
CA VAL A 193 -26.73 -2.89 -12.28
C VAL A 193 -26.72 -2.62 -13.78
N GLU A 194 -27.65 -1.78 -14.22
CA GLU A 194 -27.72 -1.31 -15.60
C GLU A 194 -27.29 0.15 -15.67
N VAL A 195 -26.68 0.53 -16.80
CA VAL A 195 -26.37 1.93 -17.11
C VAL A 195 -27.43 2.38 -18.10
N GLU A 196 -28.29 3.32 -17.69
CA GLU A 196 -29.17 3.99 -18.65
C GLU A 196 -28.31 4.86 -19.59
N PRO A 197 -28.53 4.79 -20.91
CA PRO A 197 -27.75 5.51 -21.91
C PRO A 197 -27.90 7.03 -21.84
#